data_AF-A0A9P1GTV1-F1
#
_entry.id   AF-A0A9P1GTV1-F1
#
_cell.length_a   1.000
_cell.length_b   1.000
_cell.length_c   1.000
_cell.angle_alpha   90.00
_cell.angle_beta   90.00
_cell.angle_gamma   90.00
#
_symmetry.space_group_name_H-M   'P 1'
#
loop_
_entity.id
_entity.type
_entity.pdbx_description
1 polymer ?
#
loop_
_entity_poly.entity_id
_entity_poly.type
_entity_poly.pdbx_seq_one_letter_code
_entity_poly.pdbx_strand_id
1 'polypeptide(L)'
;MLALLTERLLQVPDHRQPREDHRSPKAYAAIGLGALYLFLIIFNLGGQLLTNVAGFVIPGYYSLNALFTANTADDTQWLTYWVVFAFFSVIESLVSVVYWFPFYFTFKFIFLLWLSLPAFRGAEFIFRSFMAPMLSRYFTAGSTASNLRARAEGAAKTD
;
A
#
# COMPACT_ATOMS: atom_id res chain seq x y z
N MET A 1 7.10 -56.58 19.95
CA MET A 1 7.46 -55.38 19.16
C MET A 1 6.36 -54.31 19.19
N LEU A 2 5.08 -54.67 19.00
CA LEU A 2 3.95 -53.72 19.08
C LEU A 2 3.76 -53.09 20.47
N ALA A 3 3.93 -53.84 21.56
CA ALA A 3 3.82 -53.29 22.93
C ALA A 3 4.88 -52.22 23.25
N LEU A 4 6.10 -52.37 22.70
CA LEU A 4 7.18 -51.38 22.86
C LEU A 4 6.91 -50.11 22.04
N LEU A 5 6.18 -50.21 20.93
CA LEU A 5 5.76 -49.05 20.12
C LEU A 5 4.65 -48.25 20.81
N THR A 6 3.69 -48.91 21.47
CA THR A 6 2.60 -48.24 22.19
C THR A 6 3.10 -47.45 23.39
N GLU A 7 4.05 -48.00 24.17
CA GLU A 7 4.74 -47.30 25.26
C GLU A 7 5.48 -46.06 24.75
N ARG A 8 6.16 -46.16 23.61
CA ARG A 8 6.89 -45.03 22.99
C ARG A 8 5.96 -43.95 22.43
N LEU A 9 4.77 -44.32 21.96
CA LEU A 9 3.77 -43.36 21.45
C LEU A 9 2.95 -42.70 22.56
N LEU A 10 2.74 -43.36 23.70
CA LEU A 10 2.10 -42.77 24.87
C LEU A 10 3.05 -41.86 25.69
N GLN A 11 4.35 -41.99 25.48
CA GLN A 11 5.38 -41.14 26.10
C GLN A 11 5.67 -39.88 25.26
N VAL A 12 4.99 -39.69 24.11
CA VAL A 12 5.01 -38.42 23.37
C VAL A 12 4.32 -37.38 24.27
N PRO A 13 5.04 -36.37 24.79
CA PRO A 13 4.40 -35.31 25.53
C PRO A 13 3.41 -34.64 24.56
N ASP A 14 2.16 -34.47 24.99
CA ASP A 14 1.22 -33.62 24.27
C ASP A 14 1.75 -32.18 24.36
N HIS A 15 2.67 -31.84 23.47
CA HIS A 15 3.18 -30.50 23.26
C HIS A 15 2.11 -29.65 22.55
N ARG A 16 0.85 -29.79 22.93
CA ARG A 16 -0.10 -28.68 22.86
C ARG A 16 0.19 -27.77 24.05
N GLN A 17 1.34 -27.13 24.00
CA GLN A 17 1.46 -25.84 24.67
C GLN A 17 0.31 -25.00 24.10
N PRO A 18 -0.64 -24.50 24.91
CA PRO A 18 -1.42 -23.36 24.46
C PRO A 18 -0.36 -22.36 24.06
N ARG A 19 -0.37 -21.91 22.80
CA ARG A 19 0.50 -20.80 22.39
C ARG A 19 0.13 -19.68 23.34
N GLU A 20 0.91 -19.49 24.41
CA GLU A 20 0.95 -18.27 25.17
C GLU A 20 1.41 -17.26 24.14
N ASP A 21 0.39 -16.66 23.52
CA ASP A 21 0.50 -15.57 22.61
C ASP A 21 1.34 -14.54 23.35
N HIS A 22 2.63 -14.52 23.03
CA HIS A 22 3.54 -13.44 23.38
C HIS A 22 3.08 -12.24 22.54
N ARG A 23 1.84 -11.82 22.80
CA ARG A 23 1.19 -10.64 22.28
C ARG A 23 1.93 -9.51 22.94
N SER A 24 3.09 -9.21 22.35
CA SER A 24 4.05 -8.29 22.92
C SER A 24 3.30 -7.03 23.36
N PRO A 25 3.61 -6.43 24.51
CA PRO A 25 2.96 -5.19 24.95
C PRO A 25 3.03 -4.09 23.88
N LYS A 26 4.01 -4.20 22.98
CA LYS A 26 4.19 -3.37 21.77
C LYS A 26 3.03 -3.48 20.76
N ALA A 27 2.42 -4.66 20.59
CA ALA A 27 1.31 -4.87 19.67
C ALA A 27 0.03 -4.16 20.14
N TYR A 28 -0.29 -4.25 21.44
CA TYR A 28 -1.42 -3.53 22.02
C TYR A 28 -1.21 -2.01 22.01
N ALA A 29 0.02 -1.56 22.28
CA ALA A 29 0.37 -0.15 22.17
C ALA A 29 0.22 0.35 20.72
N ALA A 30 0.64 -0.43 19.72
CA ALA A 30 0.47 -0.07 18.31
C ALA A 30 -1.02 0.00 17.90
N ILE A 31 -1.84 -0.97 18.34
CA ILE A 31 -3.28 -0.97 18.08
C ILE A 31 -3.94 0.23 18.78
N GLY A 32 -3.57 0.53 20.02
CA GLY A 32 -4.07 1.69 20.77
C GLY A 32 -3.70 3.02 20.11
N LEU A 33 -2.46 3.16 19.63
CA LEU A 33 -2.03 4.33 18.86
C LEU A 33 -2.80 4.47 17.54
N GLY A 34 -3.03 3.35 16.82
CA GLY A 34 -3.84 3.35 15.60
C GLY A 34 -5.30 3.73 15.86
N ALA A 35 -5.90 3.21 16.94
CA ALA A 35 -7.26 3.55 17.34
C ALA A 35 -7.38 5.01 17.78
N LEU A 36 -6.42 5.53 18.54
CA LEU A 36 -6.36 6.95 18.92
C LEU A 36 -6.20 7.84 17.68
N TYR A 37 -5.36 7.44 16.74
CA TYR A 37 -5.16 8.18 15.49
C TYR A 37 -6.44 8.23 14.64
N LEU A 38 -7.16 7.10 14.51
CA LEU A 38 -8.48 7.06 13.87
C LEU A 38 -9.51 7.92 14.61
N PHE A 39 -9.51 7.87 15.94
CA PHE A 39 -10.37 8.69 16.77
C PHE A 39 -10.12 10.19 16.52
N LEU A 40 -8.86 10.65 16.47
CA LEU A 40 -8.53 12.04 16.16
C LEU A 40 -9.03 12.48 14.76
N ILE A 41 -8.97 11.58 13.77
CA ILE A 41 -9.50 11.83 12.42
C ILE A 41 -11.03 11.94 12.42
N ILE A 42 -11.72 11.05 13.13
CA ILE A 42 -13.19 11.02 13.21
C ILE A 42 -13.73 12.29 13.93
N PHE A 43 -13.03 12.74 14.96
CA PHE A 43 -13.38 13.97 15.69
C PHE A 43 -12.91 15.27 14.98
N ASN A 44 -12.35 15.15 13.76
CA ASN A 44 -11.87 16.26 12.93
C ASN A 44 -10.83 17.16 13.65
N LEU A 45 -10.06 16.59 14.58
CA LEU A 45 -9.00 17.33 15.28
C LEU A 45 -7.71 17.25 14.45
N GLY A 46 -7.55 18.20 13.52
CA GLY A 46 -6.40 18.22 12.60
C GLY A 46 -6.46 17.16 11.49
N GLY A 47 -7.67 16.70 11.13
CA GLY A 47 -7.89 15.60 10.18
C GLY A 47 -7.15 15.75 8.84
N GLN A 48 -7.04 16.97 8.30
CA GLN A 48 -6.29 17.25 7.06
C GLN A 48 -4.80 16.93 7.18
N LEU A 49 -4.16 17.37 8.26
CA LEU A 49 -2.73 17.11 8.49
C LEU A 49 -2.48 15.64 8.78
N LEU A 50 -3.31 15.04 9.65
CA LEU A 50 -3.18 13.62 9.99
C LEU A 50 -3.30 12.78 8.70
N THR A 51 -4.41 12.90 7.97
CA THR A 51 -4.64 12.09 6.76
C THR A 51 -3.56 12.27 5.70
N ASN A 52 -3.06 13.48 5.49
CA ASN A 52 -1.95 13.73 4.57
C ASN A 52 -0.64 13.08 5.04
N VAL A 53 -0.34 13.16 6.35
CA VAL A 53 0.85 12.51 6.93
C VAL A 53 0.76 11.00 6.81
N ALA A 54 -0.38 10.36 7.13
CA ALA A 54 -0.54 8.92 6.92
C ALA A 54 -0.43 8.55 5.44
N GLY A 55 -1.07 9.32 4.55
CA GLY A 55 -1.03 9.14 3.11
C GLY A 55 0.36 9.34 2.48
N PHE A 56 1.31 9.95 3.21
CA PHE A 56 2.67 10.19 2.73
C PHE A 56 3.69 9.26 3.41
N VAL A 57 3.61 9.13 4.74
CA VAL A 57 4.60 8.40 5.56
C VAL A 57 4.48 6.89 5.37
N ILE A 58 3.26 6.34 5.37
CA ILE A 58 3.04 4.90 5.22
C ILE A 58 3.58 4.40 3.87
N PRO A 59 3.11 4.90 2.71
CA PRO A 59 3.63 4.48 1.41
C PRO A 59 5.06 4.94 1.18
N GLY A 60 5.50 6.05 1.78
CA GLY A 60 6.90 6.51 1.70
C GLY A 60 7.86 5.51 2.35
N TYR A 61 7.54 5.01 3.54
CA TYR A 61 8.32 3.97 4.20
C TYR A 61 8.38 2.67 3.38
N TYR A 62 7.22 2.22 2.87
CA TYR A 62 7.19 1.03 2.03
C TYR A 62 7.88 1.23 0.67
N SER A 63 7.82 2.42 0.07
CA SER A 63 8.53 2.75 -1.16
C SER A 63 10.04 2.73 -0.93
N LEU A 64 10.53 3.26 0.20
CA LEU A 64 11.95 3.19 0.55
C LEU A 64 12.42 1.74 0.73
N ASN A 65 11.62 0.89 1.38
CA ASN A 65 11.93 -0.54 1.48
C ASN A 65 11.88 -1.25 0.12
N ALA A 66 10.95 -0.88 -0.76
CA ALA A 66 10.87 -1.40 -2.12
C ALA A 66 12.13 -1.05 -2.94
N LEU A 67 12.67 0.17 -2.78
CA LEU A 67 13.92 0.58 -3.45
C LEU A 67 15.15 -0.26 -3.10
N PHE A 68 15.15 -0.92 -1.93
CA PHE A 68 16.23 -1.83 -1.52
C PHE A 68 15.93 -3.30 -1.87
N THR A 69 14.76 -3.59 -2.45
CA THR A 69 14.33 -4.94 -2.82
C THR A 69 14.41 -5.12 -4.34
N ALA A 70 14.80 -6.29 -4.82
CA ALA A 70 14.95 -6.54 -6.27
C ALA A 70 13.62 -6.78 -7.03
N ASN A 71 12.47 -6.68 -6.35
CA ASN A 71 11.17 -7.05 -6.90
C ASN A 71 10.47 -5.85 -7.55
N THR A 72 10.38 -5.87 -8.89
CA THR A 72 9.78 -4.79 -9.69
C THR A 72 8.26 -4.70 -9.59
N ALA A 73 7.60 -5.73 -9.05
CA ALA A 73 6.15 -5.72 -8.83
C ALA A 73 5.76 -4.71 -7.73
N ASP A 74 6.58 -4.60 -6.70
CA ASP A 74 6.33 -3.69 -5.58
C ASP A 74 6.47 -2.23 -6.05
N ASP A 75 7.50 -1.94 -6.86
CA ASP A 75 7.72 -0.61 -7.46
C ASP A 75 6.50 -0.14 -8.26
N THR A 76 5.93 -1.02 -9.09
CA THR A 76 4.77 -0.70 -9.93
C THR A 76 3.54 -0.36 -9.08
N GLN A 77 3.34 -1.08 -7.98
CA GLN A 77 2.23 -0.83 -7.07
C GLN A 77 2.37 0.53 -6.36
N TRP A 78 3.56 0.83 -5.81
CA TRP A 78 3.80 2.10 -5.13
C TRP A 78 3.71 3.28 -6.09
N LEU A 79 4.25 3.15 -7.30
CA LEU A 79 4.15 4.19 -8.33
C LEU A 79 2.70 4.44 -8.73
N THR A 80 1.89 3.38 -8.89
CA THR A 80 0.45 3.51 -9.16
C THR A 80 -0.26 4.24 -8.03
N TYR A 81 0.05 3.90 -6.77
CA TYR A 81 -0.48 4.61 -5.60
C TYR A 81 -0.14 6.11 -5.66
N TRP A 82 1.12 6.47 -5.92
CA TRP A 82 1.56 7.88 -5.97
C TRP A 82 0.85 8.67 -7.05
N VAL A 83 0.59 8.08 -8.23
CA VAL A 83 -0.13 8.79 -9.29
C VAL A 83 -1.60 9.00 -8.93
N VAL A 84 -2.28 8.01 -8.34
CA VAL A 84 -3.67 8.16 -7.88
C VAL A 84 -3.74 9.19 -6.74
N PHE A 85 -2.78 9.16 -5.81
CA PHE A 85 -2.66 10.12 -4.72
C PHE A 85 -2.51 11.56 -5.23
N ALA A 86 -1.62 11.77 -6.20
CA ALA A 86 -1.41 13.09 -6.81
C ALA A 86 -2.67 13.60 -7.53
N PHE A 87 -3.34 12.74 -8.29
CA PHE A 87 -4.59 13.09 -8.97
C PHE A 87 -5.69 13.50 -7.97
N PHE A 88 -5.85 12.72 -6.89
CA PHE A 88 -6.80 13.04 -5.83
C PHE A 88 -6.46 14.36 -5.13
N SER A 89 -5.18 14.60 -4.83
CA SER A 89 -4.70 15.85 -4.21
C SER A 89 -5.04 17.08 -5.05
N VAL A 90 -4.91 16.98 -6.38
CA VAL A 90 -5.29 18.07 -7.31
C VAL A 90 -6.80 18.31 -7.29
N ILE A 91 -7.62 17.25 -7.36
CA ILE A 91 -9.09 17.39 -7.29
C ILE A 91 -9.51 18.03 -5.96
N GLU A 92 -8.93 17.58 -4.86
CA GLU A 92 -9.20 18.16 -3.53
C GLU A 92 -8.85 19.65 -3.48
N SER A 93 -7.72 20.05 -4.08
CA SER A 93 -7.34 21.46 -4.18
C SER A 93 -8.34 22.30 -4.98
N LEU A 94 -9.07 21.70 -5.92
CA LEU A 94 -10.08 22.40 -6.73
C LEU A 94 -11.44 22.47 -6.03
N VAL A 95 -11.78 21.49 -5.19
CA VAL A 95 -13.06 21.45 -4.49
C VAL A 95 -12.90 22.01 -3.07
N SER A 96 -12.82 23.35 -2.96
CA SER A 96 -12.78 24.05 -1.65
C SER A 96 -14.08 23.92 -0.83
N VAL A 97 -15.15 23.37 -1.41
CA VAL A 97 -16.46 23.24 -0.74
C VAL A 97 -16.51 22.05 0.23
N VAL A 98 -15.58 21.09 0.15
CA VAL A 98 -15.71 19.84 0.93
C VAL A 98 -15.37 20.00 2.42
N TYR A 99 -14.79 21.13 2.84
CA TYR A 99 -14.51 21.43 4.25
C TYR A 99 -15.78 21.60 5.11
N TRP A 100 -16.94 21.84 4.50
CA TRP A 100 -18.21 21.95 5.22
C TRP A 100 -18.81 20.58 5.62
N PHE A 101 -18.33 19.48 5.02
CA PHE A 101 -18.88 18.14 5.27
C PHE A 101 -18.18 17.43 6.46
N PRO A 102 -18.86 17.15 7.57
CA PRO A 102 -18.24 16.71 8.83
C PRO A 102 -17.63 15.29 8.82
N PHE A 103 -17.62 14.57 7.70
CA PHE A 103 -16.97 13.25 7.55
C PHE A 103 -15.99 13.15 6.38
N TYR A 104 -15.67 14.26 5.72
CA TYR A 104 -14.83 14.23 4.52
C TYR A 104 -13.44 13.64 4.77
N PHE A 105 -12.77 14.05 5.85
CA PHE A 105 -11.44 13.53 6.18
C PHE A 105 -11.45 12.05 6.54
N THR A 106 -12.52 11.55 7.14
CA THR A 106 -12.69 10.11 7.41
C THR A 106 -12.83 9.34 6.10
N PHE A 107 -13.66 9.83 5.16
CA PHE A 107 -13.79 9.21 3.85
C PHE A 107 -12.47 9.22 3.07
N LYS A 108 -11.77 10.36 3.07
CA LYS A 108 -10.44 10.50 2.46
C LYS A 108 -9.45 9.50 3.05
N PHE A 109 -9.42 9.35 4.38
CA PHE A 109 -8.56 8.39 5.04
C PHE A 109 -8.87 6.95 4.63
N ILE A 110 -10.14 6.56 4.64
CA ILE A 110 -10.58 5.22 4.23
C ILE A 110 -10.22 4.97 2.76
N PHE A 111 -10.40 5.97 1.90
CA PHE A 111 -10.05 5.89 0.48
C PHE A 111 -8.53 5.71 0.29
N LEU A 112 -7.71 6.49 0.99
CA LEU A 112 -6.25 6.36 0.98
C LEU A 112 -5.78 5.01 1.52
N LEU A 113 -6.42 4.51 2.58
CA LEU A 113 -6.11 3.23 3.18
C LEU A 113 -6.52 2.08 2.26
N TRP A 114 -7.66 2.18 1.59
CA TRP A 114 -8.08 1.22 0.57
C TRP A 114 -7.13 1.21 -0.63
N LEU A 115 -6.59 2.37 -1.01
CA LEU A 115 -5.55 2.51 -2.04
C LEU A 115 -4.21 1.90 -1.62
N SER A 116 -3.84 2.01 -0.34
CA SER A 116 -2.55 1.52 0.16
C SER A 116 -2.53 0.02 0.43
N LEU A 117 -3.68 -0.62 0.58
CA LEU A 117 -3.75 -2.07 0.79
C LEU A 117 -3.41 -2.86 -0.49
N PRO A 118 -2.31 -3.64 -0.51
CA PRO A 118 -1.96 -4.50 -1.64
C PRO A 118 -3.02 -5.57 -1.92
N ALA A 119 -3.68 -6.05 -0.87
CA ALA A 119 -4.64 -7.14 -0.91
C ALA A 119 -5.88 -6.81 -1.76
N PHE A 120 -6.30 -5.54 -1.81
CA PHE A 120 -7.48 -5.12 -2.56
C PHE A 120 -7.14 -4.63 -3.97
N ARG A 121 -5.85 -4.44 -4.31
CA ARG A 121 -5.38 -3.88 -5.59
C ARG A 121 -6.16 -2.61 -6.01
N GLY A 122 -6.59 -1.81 -5.03
CA GLY A 122 -7.48 -0.66 -5.25
C GLY A 122 -6.86 0.40 -6.16
N ALA A 123 -5.55 0.63 -6.01
CA ALA A 123 -4.77 1.48 -6.91
C ALA A 123 -4.81 0.98 -8.36
N GLU A 124 -4.67 -0.32 -8.58
CA GLU A 124 -4.70 -0.92 -9.91
C GLU A 124 -6.11 -0.89 -10.52
N PHE A 125 -7.15 -1.03 -9.70
CA PHE A 125 -8.53 -0.87 -10.17
C PHE A 125 -8.80 0.54 -10.69
N ILE A 126 -8.44 1.58 -9.91
CA ILE A 126 -8.59 2.98 -10.35
C ILE A 126 -7.72 3.26 -11.57
N PHE A 127 -6.49 2.75 -11.56
CA PHE A 127 -5.59 2.89 -12.69
C PHE A 127 -6.18 2.28 -13.96
N ARG A 128 -6.67 1.04 -13.92
CA ARG A 128 -7.24 0.36 -15.10
C ARG A 128 -8.59 0.94 -15.53
N SER A 129 -9.46 1.33 -14.59
CA SER A 129 -10.80 1.81 -14.92
C SER A 129 -10.84 3.27 -15.35
N PHE A 130 -10.03 4.15 -14.77
CA PHE A 130 -10.15 5.59 -14.98
C PHE A 130 -8.92 6.20 -15.62
N MET A 131 -7.73 5.86 -15.11
CA MET A 131 -6.50 6.46 -15.63
C MET A 131 -6.03 5.83 -16.95
N ALA A 132 -6.14 4.52 -17.13
CA ALA A 132 -5.74 3.82 -18.34
C ALA A 132 -6.52 4.31 -19.57
N PRO A 133 -7.86 4.49 -19.56
CA PRO A 133 -8.55 5.08 -20.70
C PRO A 133 -8.15 6.55 -20.93
N MET A 134 -7.88 7.31 -19.88
CA MET A 134 -7.43 8.71 -20.01
C MET A 134 -5.99 8.83 -20.57
N LEU A 135 -5.07 8.01 -20.06
CA LEU A 135 -3.65 7.97 -20.40
C LEU A 135 -3.38 7.18 -21.67
N SER A 136 -4.21 6.21 -22.07
CA SER A 136 -4.04 5.45 -23.32
C SER A 136 -4.00 6.34 -24.57
N ARG A 137 -4.58 7.55 -24.48
CA ARG A 137 -4.52 8.55 -25.55
C ARG A 137 -3.19 9.32 -25.61
N TYR A 138 -2.41 9.31 -24.53
CA TYR A 138 -1.13 10.01 -24.41
C TYR A 138 0.07 9.05 -24.35
N PHE A 139 -0.12 7.87 -23.77
CA PHE A 139 0.86 6.80 -23.63
C PHE A 139 0.44 5.62 -24.49
N THR A 140 0.67 5.74 -25.80
CA THR A 140 0.76 4.57 -26.67
C THR A 140 1.95 3.74 -26.18
N ALA A 141 1.66 2.55 -25.64
CA ALA A 141 2.58 1.69 -24.90
C ALA A 141 3.76 1.09 -25.71
N GLY A 142 4.31 1.75 -26.73
CA GLY A 142 5.35 1.09 -27.52
C GLY A 142 6.12 1.83 -28.60
N SER A 143 6.16 3.16 -28.70
CA SER A 143 6.98 3.78 -29.77
C SER A 143 8.17 4.58 -29.25
N THR A 144 8.03 5.53 -28.34
CA THR A 144 9.14 6.49 -28.15
C THR A 144 10.35 5.90 -27.42
N ALA A 145 10.18 5.29 -26.25
CA ALA A 145 11.32 4.78 -25.47
C ALA A 145 11.97 3.52 -26.10
N SER A 146 11.17 2.64 -26.70
CA SER A 146 11.62 1.46 -27.45
C SER A 146 12.35 1.87 -28.73
N ASN A 147 11.84 2.82 -29.51
CA ASN A 147 12.50 3.30 -30.73
C ASN A 147 13.78 4.09 -30.42
N LEU A 148 13.84 4.84 -29.31
CA LEU A 148 15.05 5.54 -28.89
C LEU A 148 16.14 4.56 -28.44
N ARG A 149 15.80 3.51 -27.68
CA ARG A 149 16.75 2.44 -27.35
C ARG A 149 17.24 1.69 -28.60
N ALA A 150 16.32 1.32 -29.50
CA ALA A 150 16.67 0.65 -30.75
C ALA A 150 17.61 1.51 -31.63
N ARG A 151 17.39 2.83 -31.67
CA ARG A 151 18.30 3.77 -32.37
C ARG A 151 19.66 3.91 -31.69
N ALA A 152 19.69 3.98 -30.36
CA ALA A 152 20.95 4.07 -29.62
C ALA A 152 21.80 2.80 -29.77
N GLU A 153 21.18 1.62 -29.72
CA GLU A 153 21.87 0.34 -29.96
C GLU A 153 22.31 0.18 -31.42
N GLY A 154 21.55 0.71 -32.38
CA GLY A 154 21.97 0.76 -33.78
C GLY A 154 23.20 1.65 -33.98
N ALA A 155 23.21 2.85 -33.39
CA ALA A 155 24.34 3.77 -33.47
C ALA A 155 25.61 3.19 -32.82
N ALA A 156 25.48 2.55 -31.65
CA ALA A 156 26.60 1.94 -30.93
C ALA A 156 27.24 0.72 -31.62
N LYS A 157 26.58 0.14 -32.64
CA LYS A 157 27.11 -0.99 -33.43
C LYS A 157 27.77 -0.57 -34.74
N THR A 158 27.78 0.73 -35.04
CA THR A 158 28.29 1.27 -36.33
C THR A 158 29.67 1.95 -36.21
N ASP A 159 30.27 1.95 -35.00
CA ASP A 159 31.68 2.28 -34.73
C ASP A 159 32.46 0.99 -34.40
#